data_AF-A0A662HNA7-F1
#
_entry.id   AF-A0A662HNA7-F1
#
_cell.length_a   1.000
_cell.length_b   1.000
_cell.length_c   1.000
_cell.angle_alpha   90.00
_cell.angle_beta   90.00
_cell.angle_gamma   90.00
#
_symmetry.space_group_name_H-M   'P 1'
#
loop_
_entity.id
_entity.type
_entity.pdbx_description
1 polymer ?
#
loop_
_entity_poly.entity_id
_entity_poly.type
_entity_poly.pdbx_seq_one_letter_code
_entity_poly.pdbx_strand_id
1 'polypeptide(L)'
;MDRRIGLVIVLLLLLANLSTIVKVEASTHVATSTSGSKEIIACPDSGSSPQDIKQDAITLSVTLPSPRHYKYRVKIGYELYVEAGGLGSYAKAQVSASVGWSRSIDYLSDGAVGDHKDTGLKTWTSPWYTGYGSSVSVSVQLYAEAKLGTGTGVSSHALAQVIVSSVTLEVEYPDIVTLEVSGEGSTSPSPGVYEVWESSFSASASPASGWVFKYWLLDGVKYSTSSSVTISVSKDSVLTAVFEEQQPQKFRLTISVQGQGSTSPPPGTYSYVEGSEATVSASPAEGWKFSYWLLDGVKKTGNPITVTMNKDHTLVAVFEESGGGSSPPSP
;
A
#
# COMPACT_ATOMS: atom_id res chain seq x y z
N MET A 1 33.73 42.17 -49.08
CA MET A 1 33.54 40.74 -48.76
C MET A 1 32.50 40.70 -47.65
N ASP A 2 31.22 40.53 -48.02
CA ASP A 2 30.49 39.24 -47.94
C ASP A 2 30.33 38.81 -46.47
N ARG A 3 29.15 38.59 -45.86
CA ARG A 3 27.84 38.14 -46.36
C ARG A 3 26.74 38.35 -45.30
N ARG A 4 25.50 38.39 -45.81
CA ARG A 4 24.19 38.40 -45.14
C ARG A 4 23.96 37.24 -44.16
N ILE A 5 23.33 37.51 -43.00
CA ILE A 5 22.43 36.62 -42.24
C ILE A 5 21.51 37.59 -41.45
N GLY A 6 20.20 37.75 -41.65
CA GLY A 6 19.17 36.74 -41.89
C GLY A 6 18.53 36.31 -40.56
N LEU A 7 17.91 37.21 -39.79
CA LEU A 7 17.18 36.82 -38.57
C LEU A 7 15.67 37.07 -38.70
N VAL A 8 15.07 36.00 -39.20
CA VAL A 8 13.71 35.48 -39.05
C VAL A 8 12.86 36.14 -37.94
N ILE A 9 11.71 36.63 -38.36
CA ILE A 9 10.50 36.92 -37.58
C ILE A 9 10.13 35.68 -36.76
N VAL A 10 10.18 35.78 -35.43
CA VAL A 10 9.53 34.79 -34.55
C VAL A 10 8.27 35.43 -33.97
N LEU A 11 7.18 34.98 -34.59
CA LEU A 11 5.79 35.20 -34.30
C LEU A 11 5.47 34.89 -32.82
N LEU A 12 4.96 35.88 -32.08
CA LEU A 12 4.33 35.70 -30.77
C LEU A 12 3.00 34.95 -30.96
N LEU A 13 3.04 33.62 -30.89
CA LEU A 13 1.87 32.76 -30.81
C LEU A 13 1.65 32.35 -29.35
N LEU A 14 0.72 33.05 -28.72
CA LEU A 14 0.09 32.66 -27.47
C LEU A 14 -0.91 31.54 -27.80
N LEU A 15 -0.57 30.27 -27.56
CA LEU A 15 -1.55 29.17 -27.51
C LEU A 15 -1.06 28.03 -26.60
N ALA A 16 -1.72 27.96 -25.46
CA ALA A 16 -1.77 26.94 -24.43
C ALA A 16 -1.37 25.52 -24.83
N ASN A 17 -0.39 24.94 -24.13
CA ASN A 17 -0.58 23.71 -23.35
C ASN A 17 0.69 23.33 -22.56
N LEU A 18 0.48 22.51 -21.53
CA LEU A 18 1.45 21.92 -20.59
C LEU A 18 1.79 22.76 -19.36
N SER A 19 0.85 22.77 -18.43
CA SER A 19 1.13 22.44 -17.03
C SER A 19 -0.16 21.92 -16.42
N THR A 20 -0.58 20.71 -16.80
CA THR A 20 -1.30 19.90 -15.82
C THR A 20 -0.26 19.64 -14.73
N ILE A 21 -0.15 20.57 -13.77
CA ILE A 21 0.36 20.22 -12.47
C ILE A 21 -0.65 19.19 -12.00
N VAL A 22 -0.32 17.92 -12.22
CA VAL A 22 -0.93 16.86 -11.43
C VAL A 22 -0.53 17.24 -10.03
N LYS A 23 -1.46 17.91 -9.34
CA LYS A 23 -1.36 18.14 -7.92
C LYS A 23 -1.45 16.73 -7.36
N VAL A 24 -0.29 16.12 -7.20
CA VAL A 24 -0.14 14.85 -6.50
C VAL A 24 -0.43 15.23 -5.06
N GLU A 25 -1.71 15.17 -4.68
CA GLU A 25 -2.12 15.30 -3.29
C GLU A 25 -1.57 14.05 -2.60
N ALA A 26 -0.44 14.18 -1.93
CA ALA A 26 0.11 13.16 -1.05
C ALA A 26 -1.03 12.65 -0.17
N SER A 27 -1.24 11.33 -0.09
CA SER A 27 -2.21 10.78 0.85
C SER A 27 -1.61 10.75 2.24
N THR A 28 -1.47 11.94 2.82
CA THR A 28 -1.30 12.10 4.26
C THR A 28 -2.58 12.70 4.78
N HIS A 29 -3.37 11.87 5.46
CA HIS A 29 -4.54 12.38 6.15
C HIS A 29 -4.09 13.26 7.31
N VAL A 30 -4.55 14.52 7.31
CA VAL A 30 -4.32 15.46 8.41
C VAL A 30 -5.56 15.48 9.28
N ALA A 31 -5.44 14.94 10.49
CA ALA A 31 -6.46 15.08 11.52
C ALA A 31 -6.03 16.16 12.52
N THR A 32 -6.95 17.06 12.84
CA THR A 32 -6.71 18.15 13.80
C THR A 32 -7.77 18.14 14.88
N SER A 33 -7.35 18.20 16.14
CA SER A 33 -8.23 18.41 17.28
C SER A 33 -7.80 19.68 18.00
N THR A 34 -8.76 20.56 18.31
CA THR A 34 -8.48 21.85 18.94
C THR A 34 -9.35 22.07 20.16
N SER A 35 -8.75 22.44 21.29
CA SER A 35 -9.49 22.87 22.49
C SER A 35 -9.81 24.36 22.42
N GLY A 36 -10.88 24.76 23.12
CA GLY A 36 -11.12 26.17 23.44
C GLY A 36 -10.09 26.74 24.42
N SER A 37 -10.27 28.01 24.78
CA SER A 37 -9.42 28.67 25.77
C SER A 37 -9.67 28.14 27.18
N LYS A 38 -8.64 28.22 28.01
CA LYS A 38 -8.68 27.79 29.41
C LYS A 38 -7.80 28.68 30.25
N GLU A 39 -8.23 28.93 31.48
CA GLU A 39 -7.55 29.84 32.40
C GLU A 39 -7.53 29.25 33.81
N ILE A 40 -6.38 29.33 34.47
CA ILE A 40 -6.25 29.07 35.90
C ILE A 40 -5.49 30.23 36.57
N ILE A 41 -5.93 30.59 37.78
CA ILE A 41 -5.39 31.71 38.55
C ILE A 41 -5.16 31.26 39.98
N ALA A 42 -3.93 31.41 40.47
CA ALA A 42 -3.56 31.23 41.86
C ALA A 42 -3.30 32.59 42.51
N CYS A 43 -4.06 32.93 43.54
CA CYS A 43 -3.99 34.22 44.23
C CYS A 43 -4.23 34.00 45.74
N PRO A 44 -3.18 33.79 46.54
CA PRO A 44 -3.30 33.54 47.98
C PRO A 44 -3.83 34.75 48.74
N ASP A 45 -4.49 34.50 49.86
CA ASP A 45 -4.93 35.53 50.79
C ASP A 45 -4.00 35.62 52.01
N SER A 46 -3.93 36.80 52.63
CA SER A 46 -3.14 37.03 53.85
C SER A 46 -3.77 36.40 55.12
N GLY A 47 -4.89 35.69 54.96
CA GLY A 47 -5.67 35.08 56.02
C GLY A 47 -5.40 33.59 56.17
N SER A 48 -6.27 32.75 55.62
CA SER A 48 -6.29 31.30 55.86
C SER A 48 -5.38 30.49 54.93
N SER A 49 -4.98 31.02 53.77
CA SER A 49 -4.20 30.28 52.78
C SER A 49 -3.05 31.13 52.22
N PRO A 50 -1.89 31.20 52.92
CA PRO A 50 -0.74 31.95 52.44
C PRO A 50 -0.08 31.34 51.19
N GLN A 51 -0.59 30.21 50.70
CA GLN A 51 -0.22 29.56 49.45
C GLN A 51 -1.51 29.14 48.71
N ASP A 52 -1.55 29.33 47.40
CA ASP A 52 -2.61 28.83 46.52
C ASP A 52 -1.99 28.09 45.34
N ILE A 53 -2.53 26.92 45.02
CA ILE A 53 -2.09 26.07 43.91
C ILE A 53 -3.31 25.69 43.08
N LYS A 54 -3.28 25.98 41.79
CA LYS A 54 -4.26 25.52 40.81
C LYS A 54 -3.60 24.60 39.80
N GLN A 55 -4.32 23.53 39.45
CA GLN A 55 -3.92 22.58 38.43
C GLN A 55 -5.13 22.28 37.55
N ASP A 56 -4.87 22.12 36.26
CA ASP A 56 -5.87 21.64 35.34
C ASP A 56 -5.20 20.99 34.11
N ALA A 57 -5.97 20.29 33.30
CA ALA A 57 -5.48 19.63 32.10
C ALA A 57 -6.37 19.90 30.90
N ILE A 58 -5.77 19.89 29.71
CA ILE A 58 -6.45 19.83 28.43
C ILE A 58 -6.00 18.54 27.74
N THR A 59 -6.94 17.63 27.52
CA THR A 59 -6.67 16.38 26.80
C THR A 59 -7.29 16.44 25.41
N LEU A 60 -6.47 16.15 24.41
CA LEU A 60 -6.90 16.02 23.02
C LEU A 60 -6.63 14.60 22.56
N SER A 61 -7.56 14.05 21.79
CA SER A 61 -7.42 12.74 21.17
C SER A 61 -7.83 12.76 19.71
N VAL A 62 -7.11 12.00 18.90
CA VAL A 62 -7.44 11.71 17.50
C VAL A 62 -7.49 10.19 17.34
N THR A 63 -8.58 9.67 16.78
CA THR A 63 -8.73 8.24 16.46
C THR A 63 -8.31 7.99 15.01
N LEU A 64 -7.60 6.88 14.78
CA LEU A 64 -7.15 6.43 13.46
C LEU A 64 -8.02 5.25 12.99
N PRO A 65 -8.18 5.03 11.66
CA PRO A 65 -9.06 3.98 11.14
C PRO A 65 -8.62 2.55 11.51
N SER A 66 -7.31 2.33 11.66
CA SER A 66 -6.72 1.06 12.12
C SER A 66 -5.34 1.32 12.72
N PRO A 67 -4.73 0.34 13.43
CA PRO A 67 -3.37 0.44 13.91
C PRO A 67 -2.35 0.67 12.78
N ARG A 68 -1.68 1.81 12.80
CA ARG A 68 -0.68 2.22 11.79
C ARG A 68 0.34 3.17 12.39
N HIS A 69 1.46 3.39 11.70
CA HIS A 69 2.37 4.46 12.07
C HIS A 69 1.73 5.83 11.82
N TYR A 70 2.05 6.79 12.67
CA TYR A 70 1.59 8.17 12.52
C TYR A 70 2.68 9.13 12.98
N LYS A 71 2.59 10.38 12.51
CA LYS A 71 3.31 11.52 13.02
C LYS A 71 2.33 12.45 13.72
N TYR A 72 2.72 13.03 14.84
CA TYR A 72 1.90 14.02 15.53
C TYR A 72 2.74 15.16 16.09
N ARG A 73 2.13 16.33 16.22
CA ARG A 73 2.71 17.48 16.92
C ARG A 73 1.64 18.30 17.60
N VAL A 74 2.05 19.11 18.56
CA VAL A 74 1.14 19.93 19.36
C VAL A 74 1.54 21.38 19.27
N LYS A 75 0.54 22.24 19.09
CA LYS A 75 0.66 23.69 19.14
C LYS A 75 -0.13 24.20 20.32
N ILE A 76 0.50 25.04 21.13
CA ILE A 76 -0.11 25.61 22.32
C ILE A 76 0.01 27.13 22.21
N GLY A 77 -1.13 27.81 22.08
CA GLY A 77 -1.23 29.23 22.31
C GLY A 77 -1.36 29.49 23.81
N TYR A 78 -0.42 30.20 24.40
CA TYR A 78 -0.38 30.41 25.85
C TYR A 78 0.08 31.82 26.21
N GLU A 79 -0.30 32.25 27.41
CA GLU A 79 0.14 33.45 28.07
C GLU A 79 0.32 33.13 29.56
N LEU A 80 1.50 33.44 30.09
CA LEU A 80 1.86 33.19 31.49
C LEU A 80 2.18 34.52 32.13
N TYR A 81 1.48 34.79 33.23
CA TYR A 81 1.65 35.97 34.03
C TYR A 81 1.99 35.57 35.45
N VAL A 82 3.06 36.15 35.99
CA VAL A 82 3.46 36.01 37.39
C VAL A 82 3.85 37.35 37.96
N GLU A 83 3.42 37.62 39.18
CA GLU A 83 3.76 38.81 39.95
C GLU A 83 3.97 38.39 41.41
N ALA A 84 5.07 38.83 42.01
CA ALA A 84 5.32 38.59 43.44
C ALA A 84 6.12 39.74 44.06
N GLY A 85 5.76 40.13 45.27
CA GLY A 85 6.45 41.17 46.02
C GLY A 85 6.32 40.99 47.52
N GLY A 86 7.28 41.56 48.25
CA GLY A 86 7.47 41.32 49.68
C GLY A 86 8.45 40.16 49.95
N LEU A 87 9.17 40.25 51.08
CA LEU A 87 10.20 39.29 51.46
C LEU A 87 9.61 37.88 51.62
N GLY A 88 10.01 36.95 50.73
CA GLY A 88 9.63 35.54 50.76
C GLY A 88 8.38 35.18 49.95
N SER A 89 7.81 36.12 49.20
CA SER A 89 6.72 35.85 48.25
C SER A 89 7.28 35.25 46.95
N TYR A 90 6.53 34.34 46.32
CA TYR A 90 6.85 33.87 44.96
C TYR A 90 5.58 33.50 44.19
N ALA A 91 5.71 33.50 42.86
CA ALA A 91 4.68 33.06 41.92
C ALA A 91 5.31 32.23 40.80
N LYS A 92 4.62 31.15 40.40
CA LYS A 92 5.02 30.24 39.33
C LYS A 92 3.82 29.92 38.44
N ALA A 93 3.99 30.11 37.14
CA ALA A 93 3.04 29.73 36.12
C ALA A 93 3.74 28.79 35.12
N GLN A 94 3.09 27.68 34.79
CA GLN A 94 3.69 26.61 33.98
C GLN A 94 2.64 25.95 33.09
N VAL A 95 3.05 25.67 31.85
CA VAL A 95 2.33 24.82 30.92
C VAL A 95 3.26 23.70 30.49
N SER A 96 2.82 22.45 30.64
CA SER A 96 3.60 21.29 30.23
C SER A 96 2.78 20.38 29.33
N ALA A 97 3.44 19.72 28.38
CA ALA A 97 2.79 18.78 27.48
C ALA A 97 3.51 17.43 27.55
N SER A 98 2.74 16.36 27.72
CA SER A 98 3.24 14.99 27.65
C SER A 98 3.29 14.55 26.19
N VAL A 99 4.26 15.07 25.43
CA VAL A 99 4.46 14.76 24.00
C VAL A 99 5.83 14.11 23.78
N GLY A 100 5.86 12.79 23.60
CA GLY A 100 7.11 12.01 23.50
C GLY A 100 7.94 12.07 24.79
N TRP A 101 8.76 13.12 24.93
CA TRP A 101 9.46 13.48 26.18
C TRP A 101 8.72 14.65 26.82
N SER A 102 8.46 14.60 28.13
CA SER A 102 7.80 15.69 28.85
C SER A 102 8.54 17.02 28.63
N ARG A 103 7.87 17.98 28.00
CA ARG A 103 8.35 19.35 27.84
C ARG A 103 7.52 20.24 28.74
N SER A 104 8.21 21.09 29.51
CA SER A 104 7.60 22.08 30.37
C SER A 104 8.07 23.47 29.96
N ILE A 105 7.12 24.40 29.83
CA ILE A 105 7.36 25.83 29.63
C ILE A 105 7.03 26.50 30.95
N ASP A 106 8.07 26.96 31.64
CA ASP A 106 7.98 27.38 33.03
C ASP A 106 8.40 28.83 33.17
N TYR A 107 7.59 29.61 33.88
CA TYR A 107 7.94 30.96 34.29
C TYR A 107 7.84 31.07 35.81
N LEU A 108 8.89 31.65 36.38
CA LEU A 108 9.06 31.81 37.81
C LEU A 108 9.36 33.28 38.08
N SER A 109 8.60 33.89 39.00
CA SER A 109 8.93 35.16 39.63
C SER A 109 9.10 34.92 41.12
N ASP A 110 10.30 35.16 41.62
CA ASP A 110 10.68 35.03 43.02
C ASP A 110 11.04 36.40 43.58
N GLY A 111 10.36 36.82 44.65
CA GLY A 111 10.42 38.19 45.14
C GLY A 111 11.44 38.41 46.25
N ALA A 112 12.32 39.39 46.03
CA ALA A 112 12.71 40.36 47.07
C ALA A 112 12.11 41.76 46.78
N VAL A 113 11.70 42.05 45.54
CA VAL A 113 11.10 43.33 45.07
C VAL A 113 10.09 43.01 43.93
N GLY A 114 9.04 43.81 43.77
CA GLY A 114 7.84 43.58 42.91
C GLY A 114 8.07 43.41 41.41
N ASP A 115 8.77 42.35 41.01
CA ASP A 115 8.97 41.96 39.62
C ASP A 115 7.74 41.20 39.09
N HIS A 116 7.15 41.73 38.02
CA HIS A 116 6.18 41.02 37.21
C HIS A 116 6.87 40.44 35.98
N LYS A 117 6.42 39.27 35.52
CA LYS A 117 6.80 38.70 34.22
C LYS A 117 5.53 38.31 33.49
N ASP A 118 5.40 38.84 32.29
CA ASP A 118 4.35 38.52 31.36
C ASP A 118 4.99 38.04 30.07
N THR A 119 4.56 36.89 29.55
CA THR A 119 5.03 36.40 28.27
C THR A 119 4.38 37.14 27.10
N GLY A 120 3.22 37.78 27.32
CA GLY A 120 2.22 38.03 26.30
C GLY A 120 1.74 36.72 25.66
N LEU A 121 0.84 36.83 24.70
CA LEU A 121 0.42 35.68 23.90
C LEU A 121 1.60 35.15 23.06
N LYS A 122 2.00 33.92 23.35
CA LYS A 122 3.00 33.16 22.58
C LYS A 122 2.38 31.88 22.02
N THR A 123 3.05 31.30 21.03
CA THR A 123 2.72 29.97 20.53
C THR A 123 3.96 29.10 20.60
N TRP A 124 3.86 27.98 21.31
CA TRP A 124 4.85 26.92 21.25
C TRP A 124 4.37 25.83 20.30
N THR A 125 5.27 25.36 19.44
CA THR A 125 5.02 24.23 18.53
C THR A 125 6.06 23.16 18.82
N SER A 126 5.61 21.95 19.11
CA SER A 126 6.50 20.82 19.28
C SER A 126 7.11 20.38 17.94
N PRO A 127 8.27 19.68 17.95
CA PRO A 127 8.68 18.86 16.81
C PRO A 127 7.60 17.83 16.45
N TRP A 128 7.75 17.23 15.28
CA TRP A 128 7.00 16.01 14.95
C TRP A 128 7.53 14.82 15.75
N TYR A 129 6.62 14.09 16.38
CA TYR A 129 6.88 12.81 17.03
C TYR A 129 6.23 11.70 16.22
N THR A 130 6.77 10.50 16.31
CA THR A 130 6.20 9.30 15.68
C THR A 130 5.59 8.38 16.73
N GLY A 131 4.61 7.57 16.31
CA GLY A 131 4.02 6.52 17.13
C GLY A 131 3.38 5.44 16.25
N TYR A 132 2.91 4.39 16.91
CA TYR A 132 2.14 3.31 16.29
C TYR A 132 0.94 3.00 17.15
N GLY A 133 -0.24 2.87 16.54
CA GLY A 133 -1.48 2.57 17.25
C GLY A 133 -2.71 3.03 16.49
N SER A 134 -3.87 2.94 17.15
CA SER A 134 -5.17 3.33 16.60
C SER A 134 -5.67 4.68 17.12
N SER A 135 -4.87 5.37 17.94
CA SER A 135 -5.22 6.69 18.45
C SER A 135 -3.98 7.44 18.93
N VAL A 136 -4.05 8.77 18.85
CA VAL A 136 -3.07 9.69 19.44
C VAL A 136 -3.78 10.46 20.54
N SER A 137 -3.22 10.48 21.74
CA SER A 137 -3.73 11.29 22.85
C SER A 137 -2.61 12.13 23.46
N VAL A 138 -2.89 13.40 23.69
CA VAL A 138 -1.98 14.31 24.38
C VAL A 138 -2.71 14.96 25.53
N SER A 139 -2.01 15.09 26.66
CA SER A 139 -2.44 15.91 27.79
C SER A 139 -1.50 17.08 27.97
N VAL A 140 -2.06 18.29 28.01
CA VAL A 140 -1.38 19.52 28.39
C VAL A 140 -1.79 19.86 29.82
N GLN A 141 -0.84 19.89 30.74
CA GLN A 141 -1.04 20.25 32.13
C GLN A 141 -0.77 21.74 32.35
N LEU A 142 -1.64 22.37 33.11
CA LEU A 142 -1.57 23.76 33.54
C LEU A 142 -1.27 23.77 35.03
N TYR A 143 -0.32 24.59 35.44
CA TYR A 143 0.07 24.73 36.84
C TYR A 143 0.28 26.20 37.18
N ALA A 144 -0.46 26.69 38.16
CA ALA A 144 -0.29 28.01 38.75
C ALA A 144 -0.11 27.88 40.25
N GLU A 145 0.89 28.54 40.80
CA GLU A 145 1.20 28.53 42.22
C GLU A 145 1.64 29.92 42.66
N ALA A 146 1.09 30.41 43.76
CA ALA A 146 1.47 31.68 44.34
C ALA A 146 1.50 31.57 45.87
N LYS A 147 2.50 32.20 46.48
CA LYS A 147 2.71 32.15 47.93
C LYS A 147 3.13 33.51 48.47
N LEU A 148 2.55 33.91 49.59
CA LEU A 148 2.90 35.13 50.32
C LEU A 148 4.10 34.89 51.26
N GLY A 149 5.01 35.85 51.29
CA GLY A 149 6.11 35.91 52.24
C GLY A 149 5.68 36.32 53.65
N THR A 150 6.45 35.90 54.65
CA THR A 150 6.17 36.13 56.08
C THR A 150 6.83 37.40 56.65
N GLY A 151 7.39 38.26 55.80
CA GLY A 151 8.10 39.47 56.23
C GLY A 151 7.17 40.47 56.93
N THR A 152 7.49 40.85 58.16
CA THR A 152 6.74 41.87 58.91
C THR A 152 7.04 43.27 58.37
N GLY A 153 6.01 44.08 58.10
CA GLY A 153 6.16 45.50 57.73
C GLY A 153 6.23 45.80 56.23
N VAL A 154 6.02 44.81 55.36
CA VAL A 154 5.90 44.97 53.90
C VAL A 154 4.59 44.31 53.44
N SER A 155 3.87 44.96 52.53
CA SER A 155 2.66 44.40 51.91
C SER A 155 3.07 43.29 50.92
N SER A 156 3.02 42.03 51.37
CA SER A 156 3.24 40.86 50.53
C SER A 156 2.09 40.68 49.53
N HIS A 157 2.42 40.37 48.28
CA HIS A 157 1.46 39.99 47.25
C HIS A 157 2.09 38.92 46.34
N ALA A 158 1.25 38.04 45.79
CA ALA A 158 1.64 37.05 44.80
C ALA A 158 0.44 36.70 43.92
N LEU A 159 0.66 36.59 42.61
CA LEU A 159 -0.33 36.21 41.62
C LEU A 159 0.35 35.35 40.54
N ALA A 160 -0.23 34.21 40.23
CA ALA A 160 0.16 33.39 39.09
C ALA A 160 -1.07 33.08 38.24
N GLN A 161 -0.95 33.32 36.93
CA GLN A 161 -2.03 33.12 35.98
C GLN A 161 -1.48 32.38 34.75
N VAL A 162 -2.23 31.37 34.32
CA VAL A 162 -1.96 30.59 33.11
C VAL A 162 -3.18 30.71 32.23
N ILE A 163 -3.01 31.31 31.06
CA ILE A 163 -4.03 31.38 30.02
C ILE A 163 -3.54 30.53 28.86
N VAL A 164 -4.37 29.60 28.42
CA VAL A 164 -4.20 28.85 27.17
C VAL A 164 -5.28 29.33 26.23
N SER A 165 -4.90 29.93 25.11
CA SER A 165 -5.83 30.43 24.11
C SER A 165 -6.28 29.32 23.16
N SER A 166 -5.40 28.38 22.85
CA SER A 166 -5.72 27.18 22.08
C SER A 166 -4.69 26.07 22.32
N VAL A 167 -5.16 24.82 22.26
CA VAL A 167 -4.29 23.66 22.08
C VAL A 167 -4.73 22.98 20.81
N THR A 168 -3.81 22.73 19.89
CA THR A 168 -4.05 22.03 18.64
C THR A 168 -3.16 20.81 18.55
N LEU A 169 -3.77 19.63 18.35
CA LEU A 169 -3.11 18.38 18.05
C LEU A 169 -3.24 18.12 16.55
N GLU A 170 -2.13 18.13 15.83
CA GLU A 170 -2.05 17.77 14.41
C GLU A 170 -1.48 16.36 14.27
N VAL A 171 -2.14 15.52 13.48
CA VAL A 171 -1.76 14.13 13.24
C VAL A 171 -1.74 13.86 11.74
N GLU A 172 -0.64 13.31 11.25
CA GLU A 172 -0.45 12.80 9.89
C GLU A 172 -0.32 11.27 9.94
N TYR A 173 -1.04 10.57 9.08
CA TYR A 173 -0.96 9.11 8.99
C TYR A 173 -1.05 8.63 7.53
N PRO A 174 -0.44 7.46 7.20
CA PRO A 174 -0.47 6.88 5.87
C PRO A 174 -1.77 6.10 5.64
N ASP A 175 -2.02 5.80 4.37
CA ASP A 175 -2.98 4.77 3.97
C ASP A 175 -2.34 3.39 3.98
N ILE A 176 -3.17 2.35 3.96
CA ILE A 176 -2.73 0.96 3.89
C ILE A 176 -3.09 0.34 2.54
N VAL A 177 -2.11 -0.29 1.88
CA VAL A 177 -2.36 -1.19 0.76
C VAL A 177 -2.09 -2.62 1.19
N THR A 178 -3.11 -3.47 1.14
CA THR A 178 -2.94 -4.91 1.30
C THR A 178 -2.73 -5.53 -0.06
N LEU A 179 -1.54 -6.07 -0.30
CA LEU A 179 -1.16 -6.73 -1.54
C LEU A 179 -1.34 -8.24 -1.40
N GLU A 180 -2.18 -8.81 -2.27
CA GLU A 180 -2.58 -10.21 -2.23
C GLU A 180 -2.34 -10.90 -3.58
N VAL A 181 -2.35 -12.24 -3.56
CA VAL A 181 -2.22 -13.09 -4.74
C VAL A 181 -3.34 -14.11 -4.74
N SER A 182 -3.98 -14.29 -5.89
CA SER A 182 -4.95 -15.35 -6.17
C SER A 182 -4.40 -16.24 -7.29
N GLY A 183 -4.25 -17.54 -7.04
CA GLY A 183 -3.56 -18.48 -7.93
C GLY A 183 -2.06 -18.57 -7.61
N GLU A 184 -1.28 -19.17 -8.50
CA GLU A 184 0.17 -19.34 -8.30
C GLU A 184 0.99 -18.30 -9.08
N GLY A 185 1.78 -17.56 -8.32
CA GLY A 185 2.66 -16.50 -8.83
C GLY A 185 3.27 -15.72 -7.67
N SER A 186 4.01 -14.68 -8.01
CA SER A 186 4.59 -13.75 -7.05
C SER A 186 4.34 -12.32 -7.47
N THR A 187 4.43 -11.41 -6.51
CA THR A 187 4.42 -9.96 -6.74
C THR A 187 5.73 -9.33 -6.29
N SER A 188 6.04 -8.16 -6.86
CA SER A 188 7.05 -7.24 -6.34
C SER A 188 6.38 -5.89 -6.07
N PRO A 189 6.30 -5.42 -4.81
CA PRO A 189 6.80 -6.09 -3.60
C PRO A 189 6.01 -7.39 -3.29
N SER A 190 6.53 -8.23 -2.39
CA SER A 190 5.88 -9.49 -2.00
C SER A 190 4.47 -9.25 -1.44
N PRO A 191 3.59 -10.26 -1.38
CA PRO A 191 2.30 -10.10 -0.72
C PRO A 191 2.46 -9.69 0.75
N GLY A 192 1.62 -8.76 1.21
CA GLY A 192 1.76 -8.16 2.54
C GLY A 192 0.96 -6.89 2.72
N VAL A 193 1.14 -6.25 3.89
CA VAL A 193 0.49 -4.99 4.25
C VAL A 193 1.52 -3.86 4.16
N TYR A 194 1.20 -2.83 3.39
CA TYR A 194 2.10 -1.72 3.10
C TYR A 194 1.49 -0.40 3.57
N GLU A 195 2.22 0.33 4.41
CA GLU A 195 1.88 1.71 4.72
C GLU A 195 2.38 2.63 3.61
N VAL A 196 1.48 3.41 3.03
CA VAL A 196 1.74 4.30 1.91
C VAL A 196 1.57 5.74 2.40
N TRP A 197 2.71 6.39 2.64
CA TRP A 197 2.77 7.82 3.00
C TRP A 197 2.65 8.75 1.79
N GLU A 198 2.78 8.17 0.60
CA GLU A 198 2.63 8.85 -0.67
C GLU A 198 1.22 8.62 -1.23
N SER A 199 0.90 9.26 -2.35
CA SER A 199 -0.40 9.12 -3.02
C SER A 199 -0.48 7.95 -4.00
N SER A 200 0.54 7.08 -4.05
CA SER A 200 0.58 5.99 -5.01
C SER A 200 1.36 4.78 -4.52
N PHE A 201 1.00 3.62 -5.05
CA PHE A 201 1.64 2.35 -4.78
C PHE A 201 1.84 1.58 -6.09
N SER A 202 3.05 1.06 -6.30
CA SER A 202 3.40 0.28 -7.49
C SER A 202 3.63 -1.17 -7.15
N ALA A 203 3.13 -2.06 -8.01
CA ALA A 203 3.37 -3.48 -7.92
C ALA A 203 3.57 -4.11 -9.30
N SER A 204 4.31 -5.20 -9.37
CA SER A 204 4.39 -6.05 -10.55
C SER A 204 4.11 -7.50 -10.19
N ALA A 205 3.59 -8.26 -11.16
CA ALA A 205 3.19 -9.65 -11.02
C ALA A 205 4.05 -10.54 -11.93
N SER A 206 4.53 -11.65 -11.38
CA SER A 206 5.32 -12.67 -12.07
C SER A 206 4.63 -14.03 -11.91
N PRO A 207 4.09 -14.63 -12.98
CA PRO A 207 3.41 -15.92 -12.88
C PRO A 207 4.38 -17.06 -12.54
N ALA A 208 3.88 -18.06 -11.82
CA ALA A 208 4.60 -19.31 -11.62
C ALA A 208 4.64 -20.15 -12.92
N SER A 209 5.46 -21.21 -12.94
CA SER A 209 5.49 -22.14 -14.07
C SER A 209 4.12 -22.80 -14.26
N GLY A 210 3.59 -22.79 -15.48
CA GLY A 210 2.26 -23.31 -15.80
C GLY A 210 1.11 -22.36 -15.45
N TRP A 211 1.39 -21.10 -15.08
CA TRP A 211 0.39 -20.08 -14.78
C TRP A 211 0.57 -18.85 -15.66
N VAL A 212 -0.50 -18.08 -15.81
CA VAL A 212 -0.50 -16.80 -16.53
C VAL A 212 -1.10 -15.72 -15.64
N PHE A 213 -0.45 -14.54 -15.63
CA PHE A 213 -1.06 -13.36 -15.03
C PHE A 213 -2.24 -12.90 -15.90
N LYS A 214 -3.40 -12.66 -15.28
CA LYS A 214 -4.61 -12.23 -15.99
C LYS A 214 -4.89 -10.75 -15.78
N TYR A 215 -4.95 -10.29 -14.53
CA TYR A 215 -5.26 -8.92 -14.17
C TYR A 215 -5.02 -8.63 -12.69
N TRP A 216 -4.99 -7.35 -12.35
CA TRP A 216 -5.08 -6.81 -11.01
C TRP A 216 -6.55 -6.53 -10.65
N LEU A 217 -6.95 -6.88 -9.43
CA LEU A 217 -8.15 -6.37 -8.77
C LEU A 217 -7.76 -5.26 -7.82
N LEU A 218 -8.47 -4.13 -7.83
CA LEU A 218 -8.41 -3.10 -6.81
C LEU A 218 -9.76 -3.07 -6.10
N ASP A 219 -9.76 -3.30 -4.79
CA ASP A 219 -10.96 -3.42 -3.96
C ASP A 219 -12.00 -4.40 -4.54
N GLY A 220 -11.52 -5.54 -5.07
CA GLY A 220 -12.35 -6.58 -5.68
C GLY A 220 -12.85 -6.27 -7.10
N VAL A 221 -12.51 -5.11 -7.67
CA VAL A 221 -12.91 -4.72 -9.03
C VAL A 221 -11.71 -4.81 -9.97
N LYS A 222 -11.91 -5.39 -11.17
CA LYS A 222 -10.86 -5.47 -12.19
C LYS A 222 -10.33 -4.08 -12.54
N TYR A 223 -9.04 -3.88 -12.33
CA TYR A 223 -8.39 -2.58 -12.47
C TYR A 223 -7.46 -2.50 -13.67
N SER A 224 -6.57 -3.48 -13.85
CA SER A 224 -5.56 -3.45 -14.93
C SER A 224 -5.22 -4.85 -15.42
N THR A 225 -4.89 -4.99 -16.71
CA THR A 225 -4.36 -6.23 -17.31
C THR A 225 -2.86 -6.17 -17.55
N SER A 226 -2.20 -5.07 -17.22
CA SER A 226 -0.74 -4.94 -17.31
C SER A 226 -0.09 -5.65 -16.12
N SER A 227 0.99 -6.42 -16.36
CA SER A 227 1.70 -7.14 -15.30
C SER A 227 2.33 -6.21 -14.27
N SER A 228 2.66 -4.97 -14.64
CA SER A 228 3.02 -3.89 -13.73
C SER A 228 1.89 -2.86 -13.63
N VAL A 229 1.63 -2.39 -12.42
CA VAL A 229 0.57 -1.43 -12.11
C VAL A 229 1.07 -0.37 -11.12
N THR A 230 0.55 0.84 -11.25
CA THR A 230 0.66 1.90 -10.23
C THR A 230 -0.76 2.36 -9.94
N ILE A 231 -1.18 2.25 -8.68
CA ILE A 231 -2.48 2.73 -8.22
C ILE A 231 -2.32 4.07 -7.51
N SER A 232 -3.33 4.93 -7.60
CA SER A 232 -3.46 6.07 -6.70
C SER A 232 -4.07 5.60 -5.38
N VAL A 233 -3.46 5.98 -4.27
CA VAL A 233 -3.87 5.61 -2.91
C VAL A 233 -4.40 6.88 -2.25
N SER A 234 -5.66 6.84 -1.81
CA SER A 234 -6.35 7.93 -1.11
C SER A 234 -7.22 7.45 0.07
N LYS A 235 -7.16 6.15 0.32
CA LYS A 235 -7.79 5.40 1.40
C LYS A 235 -7.12 4.03 1.48
N ASP A 236 -7.33 3.34 2.60
CA ASP A 236 -6.99 1.92 2.71
C ASP A 236 -7.62 1.11 1.56
N SER A 237 -6.81 0.29 0.89
CA SER A 237 -7.19 -0.42 -0.34
C SER A 237 -6.61 -1.83 -0.38
N VAL A 238 -7.26 -2.73 -1.11
CA VAL A 238 -6.77 -4.10 -1.35
C VAL A 238 -6.42 -4.26 -2.83
N LEU A 239 -5.17 -4.63 -3.12
CA LEU A 239 -4.67 -4.88 -4.47
C LEU A 239 -4.34 -6.37 -4.61
N THR A 240 -5.03 -7.08 -5.50
CA THR A 240 -4.84 -8.53 -5.69
C THR A 240 -4.33 -8.83 -7.10
N ALA A 241 -3.19 -9.52 -7.22
CA ALA A 241 -2.74 -10.11 -8.48
C ALA A 241 -3.49 -11.42 -8.73
N VAL A 242 -4.16 -11.52 -9.89
CA VAL A 242 -4.89 -12.74 -10.27
C VAL A 242 -4.12 -13.50 -11.33
N PHE A 243 -3.76 -14.73 -11.00
CA PHE A 243 -3.15 -15.72 -11.87
C PHE A 243 -4.15 -16.84 -12.18
N GLU A 244 -4.05 -17.39 -13.37
CA GLU A 244 -4.86 -18.54 -13.81
C GLU A 244 -3.93 -19.63 -14.35
N GLU A 245 -4.26 -20.89 -14.05
CA GLU A 245 -3.50 -22.02 -14.55
C GLU A 245 -3.61 -22.09 -16.07
N GLN A 246 -2.46 -22.15 -16.74
CA GLN A 246 -2.39 -22.35 -18.18
C GLN A 246 -2.70 -23.82 -18.48
N GLN A 247 -3.90 -24.07 -18.98
CA GLN A 247 -4.27 -25.41 -19.43
C GLN A 247 -3.32 -25.86 -20.56
N PRO A 248 -2.77 -27.09 -20.49
CA PRO A 248 -1.89 -27.59 -21.53
C PRO A 248 -2.67 -27.67 -22.84
N GLN A 249 -2.10 -27.10 -23.91
CA GLN A 249 -2.66 -27.22 -25.24
C GLN A 249 -2.70 -28.70 -25.63
N LYS A 250 -3.84 -29.13 -26.21
CA LYS A 250 -4.05 -30.51 -26.65
C LYS A 250 -4.40 -30.55 -28.12
N PHE A 251 -3.91 -31.58 -28.80
CA PHE A 251 -4.21 -31.89 -30.20
C PHE A 251 -4.87 -33.26 -30.33
N ARG A 252 -5.62 -33.43 -31.42
CA ARG A 252 -6.37 -34.65 -31.71
C ARG A 252 -5.60 -35.56 -32.67
N LEU A 253 -5.49 -36.84 -32.36
CA LEU A 253 -5.09 -37.88 -33.31
C LEU A 253 -6.31 -38.72 -33.69
N THR A 254 -6.69 -38.70 -34.96
CA THR A 254 -7.80 -39.52 -35.48
C THR A 254 -7.25 -40.72 -36.22
N ILE A 255 -7.47 -41.92 -35.68
CA ILE A 255 -6.99 -43.19 -36.22
C ILE A 255 -8.13 -43.88 -36.97
N SER A 256 -7.86 -44.34 -38.18
CA SER A 256 -8.78 -45.12 -39.01
C SER A 256 -8.07 -46.23 -39.76
N VAL A 257 -8.83 -47.17 -40.32
CA VAL A 257 -8.31 -48.33 -41.04
C VAL A 257 -8.95 -48.38 -42.43
N GLN A 258 -8.14 -48.67 -43.44
CA GLN A 258 -8.55 -49.03 -44.79
C GLN A 258 -8.08 -50.45 -45.10
N GLY A 259 -9.00 -51.34 -45.48
CA GLY A 259 -8.75 -52.79 -45.61
C GLY A 259 -9.13 -53.56 -44.35
N GLN A 260 -8.60 -54.78 -44.17
CA GLN A 260 -8.86 -55.60 -42.99
C GLN A 260 -7.62 -55.71 -42.08
N GLY A 261 -7.79 -55.27 -40.84
CA GLY A 261 -6.76 -55.26 -39.82
C GLY A 261 -7.22 -54.47 -38.60
N SER A 262 -6.35 -54.35 -37.62
CA SER A 262 -6.59 -53.58 -36.39
C SER A 262 -5.42 -52.63 -36.13
N THR A 263 -5.67 -51.62 -35.29
CA THR A 263 -4.63 -50.74 -34.78
C THR A 263 -4.63 -50.76 -33.25
N SER A 264 -3.49 -50.42 -32.65
CA SER A 264 -3.39 -50.14 -31.22
C SER A 264 -2.71 -48.78 -31.04
N PRO A 265 -3.41 -47.75 -30.51
CA PRO A 265 -4.83 -47.75 -30.08
C PRO A 265 -5.82 -48.07 -31.23
N PRO A 266 -7.04 -48.57 -30.93
CA PRO A 266 -8.04 -48.89 -31.95
C PRO A 266 -8.51 -47.63 -32.69
N PRO A 267 -9.19 -47.77 -33.85
CA PRO A 267 -9.74 -46.64 -34.57
C PRO A 267 -10.61 -45.75 -33.69
N GLY A 268 -10.41 -44.43 -33.77
CA GLY A 268 -11.03 -43.48 -32.88
C GLY A 268 -10.30 -42.14 -32.86
N THR A 269 -10.80 -41.21 -32.05
CA THR A 269 -10.15 -39.92 -31.79
C THR A 269 -9.58 -39.90 -30.38
N TYR A 270 -8.30 -39.55 -30.27
CA TYR A 270 -7.57 -39.44 -29.01
C TYR A 270 -7.04 -38.01 -28.84
N SER A 271 -6.95 -37.55 -27.60
CA SER A 271 -6.44 -36.21 -27.27
C SER A 271 -5.11 -36.33 -26.54
N TYR A 272 -4.11 -35.63 -27.05
CA TYR A 272 -2.74 -35.66 -26.56
C TYR A 272 -2.25 -34.24 -26.27
N VAL A 273 -1.38 -34.08 -25.26
CA VAL A 273 -0.75 -32.78 -24.96
C VAL A 273 0.20 -32.41 -26.10
N GLU A 274 0.28 -31.12 -26.42
CA GLU A 274 1.22 -30.59 -27.41
C GLU A 274 2.66 -31.08 -27.15
N GLY A 275 3.34 -31.49 -28.22
CA GLY A 275 4.72 -31.98 -28.18
C GLY A 275 4.88 -33.43 -27.69
N SER A 276 3.83 -34.06 -27.16
CA SER A 276 3.88 -35.48 -26.80
C SER A 276 3.95 -36.39 -28.04
N GLU A 277 4.44 -37.60 -27.85
CA GLU A 277 4.56 -38.61 -28.90
C GLU A 277 3.49 -39.69 -28.73
N ALA A 278 2.71 -39.94 -29.78
CA ALA A 278 1.72 -41.01 -29.84
C ALA A 278 2.22 -42.15 -30.72
N THR A 279 2.47 -43.32 -30.12
CA THR A 279 2.89 -44.53 -30.85
C THR A 279 1.67 -45.36 -31.24
N VAL A 280 1.52 -45.67 -32.53
CA VAL A 280 0.43 -46.47 -33.08
C VAL A 280 1.01 -47.67 -33.83
N SER A 281 0.46 -48.85 -33.57
CA SER A 281 0.81 -50.09 -34.27
C SER A 281 -0.35 -50.60 -35.11
N ALA A 282 -0.05 -51.27 -36.22
CA ALA A 282 -1.01 -51.91 -37.10
C ALA A 282 -0.80 -53.43 -37.09
N SER A 283 -1.87 -54.19 -36.99
CA SER A 283 -1.87 -55.66 -37.04
C SER A 283 -2.83 -56.11 -38.14
N PRO A 284 -2.32 -56.69 -39.25
CA PRO A 284 -3.17 -57.16 -40.34
C PRO A 284 -4.08 -58.31 -39.92
N ALA A 285 -5.25 -58.41 -40.55
CA ALA A 285 -6.11 -59.60 -40.44
C ALA A 285 -5.54 -60.77 -41.26
N GLU A 286 -6.08 -61.97 -41.05
CA GLU A 286 -5.72 -63.15 -41.84
C GLU A 286 -5.98 -62.90 -43.34
N GLY A 287 -5.01 -63.25 -44.20
CA GLY A 287 -5.08 -62.98 -45.64
C GLY A 287 -4.76 -61.55 -46.05
N TRP A 288 -4.38 -60.67 -45.10
CA TRP A 288 -3.98 -59.28 -45.38
C TRP A 288 -2.54 -59.01 -44.94
N LYS A 289 -1.94 -57.93 -45.44
CA LYS A 289 -0.65 -57.38 -44.99
C LYS A 289 -0.80 -55.90 -44.72
N PHE A 290 -0.06 -55.41 -43.72
CA PHE A 290 0.10 -53.97 -43.54
C PHE A 290 0.92 -53.41 -44.71
N SER A 291 0.39 -52.42 -45.42
CA SER A 291 1.05 -51.79 -46.58
C SER A 291 1.79 -50.52 -46.15
N TYR A 292 1.08 -49.56 -45.55
CA TYR A 292 1.63 -48.29 -45.06
C TYR A 292 0.62 -47.54 -44.18
N TRP A 293 1.11 -46.52 -43.47
CA TRP A 293 0.30 -45.49 -42.84
C TRP A 293 0.15 -44.29 -43.78
N LEU A 294 -1.02 -43.65 -43.78
CA LEU A 294 -1.21 -42.28 -44.26
C LEU A 294 -1.32 -41.36 -43.06
N LEU A 295 -0.27 -40.59 -42.79
CA LEU A 295 -0.27 -39.53 -41.78
C LEU A 295 -0.50 -38.20 -42.49
N ASP A 296 -1.65 -37.57 -42.27
CA ASP A 296 -2.08 -36.33 -42.96
C ASP A 296 -1.94 -36.40 -44.49
N GLY A 297 -2.26 -37.56 -45.07
CA GLY A 297 -2.12 -37.82 -46.50
C GLY A 297 -0.70 -38.16 -46.98
N VAL A 298 0.29 -38.16 -46.08
CA VAL A 298 1.68 -38.52 -46.41
C VAL A 298 1.94 -39.99 -46.04
N LYS A 299 2.43 -40.76 -47.02
CA LYS A 299 2.75 -42.18 -46.86
C LYS A 299 3.96 -42.40 -45.93
N LYS A 300 3.83 -43.31 -44.96
CA LYS A 300 4.87 -43.76 -44.02
C LYS A 300 4.86 -45.28 -43.90
N THR A 301 6.01 -45.93 -43.94
CA THR A 301 6.10 -47.41 -44.01
C THR A 301 6.51 -48.08 -42.70
N GLY A 302 7.01 -47.33 -41.71
CA GLY A 302 7.37 -47.88 -40.40
C GLY A 302 6.15 -48.34 -39.60
N ASN A 303 6.22 -49.52 -39.00
CA ASN A 303 5.20 -50.05 -38.10
C ASN A 303 5.91 -50.68 -36.87
N PRO A 304 5.71 -50.16 -35.65
CA PRO A 304 4.83 -49.04 -35.28
C PRO A 304 5.27 -47.69 -35.86
N ILE A 305 4.34 -46.71 -35.89
CA ILE A 305 4.60 -45.32 -36.22
C ILE A 305 4.49 -44.45 -34.96
N THR A 306 5.40 -43.49 -34.82
CA THR A 306 5.33 -42.46 -33.76
C THR A 306 4.89 -41.13 -34.38
N VAL A 307 3.86 -40.51 -33.82
CA VAL A 307 3.32 -39.21 -34.25
C VAL A 307 3.61 -38.18 -33.16
N THR A 308 4.40 -37.15 -33.47
CA THR A 308 4.61 -36.00 -32.58
C THR A 308 3.40 -35.08 -32.68
N MET A 309 2.70 -34.85 -31.56
CA MET A 309 1.44 -34.11 -31.52
C MET A 309 1.68 -32.61 -31.48
N ASN A 310 1.95 -31.99 -32.62
CA ASN A 310 2.15 -30.55 -32.76
C ASN A 310 0.99 -29.81 -33.46
N LYS A 311 0.01 -30.57 -33.96
CA LYS A 311 -1.28 -30.12 -34.48
C LYS A 311 -2.25 -31.30 -34.47
N ASP A 312 -3.48 -31.07 -34.89
CA ASP A 312 -4.41 -32.16 -35.17
C ASP A 312 -3.89 -33.03 -36.33
N HIS A 313 -3.90 -34.34 -36.14
CA HIS A 313 -3.41 -35.34 -37.07
C HIS A 313 -4.49 -36.36 -37.44
N THR A 314 -4.41 -36.82 -38.68
CA THR A 314 -5.18 -37.96 -39.20
C THR A 314 -4.22 -39.08 -39.56
N LEU A 315 -4.51 -40.29 -39.08
CA LEU A 315 -3.69 -41.48 -39.30
C LEU A 315 -4.56 -42.61 -39.84
N VAL A 316 -4.26 -43.09 -41.04
CA VAL A 316 -4.95 -44.22 -41.68
C VAL A 316 -3.99 -45.41 -41.80
N ALA A 317 -4.33 -46.55 -41.21
CA ALA A 317 -3.64 -47.81 -41.49
C ALA A 317 -4.18 -48.37 -42.81
N VAL A 318 -3.33 -48.56 -43.82
CA VAL A 318 -3.71 -49.16 -45.09
C VAL A 318 -3.22 -50.61 -45.13
N PHE A 319 -4.16 -51.53 -45.23
CA PHE A 319 -3.92 -52.96 -45.43
C PHE A 319 -4.28 -53.35 -46.86
N GLU A 320 -3.58 -54.34 -47.40
CA GLU A 320 -3.83 -54.91 -48.73
C GLU A 320 -3.96 -56.44 -48.59
N GLU A 321 -4.78 -57.08 -49.43
CA GLU A 321 -4.84 -58.54 -49.47
C GLU A 321 -3.47 -59.11 -49.83
N SER A 322 -3.00 -60.06 -49.02
CA SER A 322 -1.86 -60.91 -49.34
C SER A 322 -2.31 -61.85 -50.43
N GLY A 323 -2.18 -61.43 -51.69
CA GLY A 323 -2.72 -62.11 -52.87
C GLY A 323 -2.73 -63.63 -52.73
N GLY A 324 -3.92 -64.20 -52.72
CA GLY A 324 -4.12 -65.65 -52.71
C GLY A 324 -3.47 -66.23 -53.95
N GLY A 325 -2.30 -66.83 -53.78
CA GLY A 325 -1.75 -67.75 -54.75
C GLY A 325 -2.68 -68.96 -54.81
N SER A 326 -3.70 -68.92 -55.66
CA SER A 326 -4.30 -70.14 -56.17
C SER A 326 -3.20 -70.85 -56.97
N SER A 327 -2.53 -71.83 -56.36
CA SER A 327 -1.76 -72.81 -57.12
C SER A 327 -2.71 -73.43 -58.15
N PRO A 328 -2.38 -73.43 -59.45
CA PRO A 328 -3.19 -74.16 -60.41
C PRO A 328 -3.12 -75.66 -60.05
N PRO A 329 -4.22 -76.43 -60.18
CA PRO A 329 -4.15 -77.86 -59.97
C PRO A 329 -3.10 -78.45 -60.93
N SER A 330 -2.19 -79.25 -60.36
CA SER A 330 -1.20 -80.03 -61.11
C SER A 330 -1.91 -81.07 -61.99
N PRO A 331 -1.29 -81.45 -63.13
CA PRO A 331 -1.99 -81.94 -64.33
C PRO A 331 -2.73 -83.27 -64.17
#